data_AF-A0A852TYE4-F1
#
_entry.id   AF-A0A852TYE4-F1
#
_cell.length_a   1.000
_cell.length_b   1.000
_cell.length_c   1.000
_cell.angle_alpha   90.00
_cell.angle_beta   90.00
_cell.angle_gamma   90.00
#
_symmetry.space_group_name_H-M   'P 1'
#
loop_
_entity.id
_entity.type
_entity.pdbx_description
1 polymer ?
#
loop_
_entity_poly.entity_id
_entity_poly.type
_entity_poly.pdbx_seq_one_letter_code
_entity_poly.pdbx_strand_id
1 'polypeptide(L)'
;MTSRWERVRAAWRRVEEFHEAWFETRWRHALRREARTQQDTLRALLLLETLGVDDPVAYETLDLIPYMVADLHEWHLRMGRREFGEPGVCC
;
A
#
# COMPACT_ATOMS: atom_id res chain seq x y z
N MET A 1 -28.37 -11.03 -32.90
CA MET A 1 -28.66 -12.32 -32.25
C MET A 1 -27.43 -12.77 -31.47
N THR A 2 -27.32 -12.44 -30.18
CA THR A 2 -26.19 -12.91 -29.36
C THR A 2 -26.19 -14.43 -29.36
N SER A 3 -25.07 -15.02 -29.77
CA SER A 3 -24.90 -16.46 -29.83
C SER A 3 -25.17 -17.05 -28.44
N ARG A 4 -25.84 -18.21 -28.38
CA ARG A 4 -26.10 -18.92 -27.13
C ARG A 4 -24.80 -19.17 -26.33
N TRP A 5 -23.66 -19.21 -27.03
CA TRP A 5 -22.30 -19.29 -26.48
C TRP A 5 -21.81 -18.01 -25.79
N GLU A 6 -22.18 -16.83 -26.27
CA GLU A 6 -21.79 -15.56 -25.64
C GLU A 6 -22.47 -15.40 -24.28
N ARG A 7 -23.73 -15.83 -24.17
CA ARG A 7 -24.47 -15.83 -22.89
C ARG A 7 -23.85 -16.78 -21.87
N VAL A 8 -23.40 -17.96 -22.30
CA VAL A 8 -22.70 -18.93 -21.44
C VAL A 8 -21.37 -18.36 -20.96
N ARG A 9 -20.57 -17.74 -21.85
CA ARG A 9 -19.31 -17.09 -21.45
C ARG A 9 -19.54 -15.94 -20.47
N ALA A 10 -20.56 -15.12 -20.69
CA ALA A 10 -20.90 -14.01 -19.79
C ALA A 10 -21.38 -14.51 -18.40
N ALA A 11 -22.14 -15.60 -18.37
CA ALA A 11 -22.55 -16.24 -17.13
C ALA A 11 -21.35 -16.84 -16.36
N TRP A 12 -20.42 -17.46 -17.09
CA TRP A 12 -19.19 -18.01 -16.50
C TRP A 12 -18.32 -16.93 -15.85
N ARG A 13 -18.11 -15.80 -16.55
CA ARG A 13 -17.37 -14.66 -15.99
C ARG A 13 -18.00 -14.11 -14.71
N ARG A 14 -19.34 -14.02 -14.64
CA ARG A 14 -20.03 -13.61 -13.41
C ARG A 14 -19.81 -14.56 -12.24
N VAL A 15 -19.75 -15.87 -12.51
CA VAL A 15 -19.47 -16.87 -11.47
C VAL A 15 -18.03 -16.75 -10.99
N GLU A 16 -17.09 -16.53 -11.90
CA GLU A 16 -15.67 -16.30 -11.59
C GLU A 16 -15.48 -15.03 -10.75
N GLU A 17 -16.09 -13.91 -11.16
CA GLU A 17 -16.07 -12.65 -10.39
C GLU A 17 -16.69 -12.80 -9.00
N PHE A 18 -17.81 -13.53 -8.88
CA PHE A 18 -18.45 -13.78 -7.59
C PHE A 18 -17.58 -14.66 -6.69
N HIS A 19 -16.95 -15.69 -7.27
CA HIS A 19 -16.03 -16.56 -6.56
C HIS A 19 -14.82 -15.77 -6.05
N GLU A 20 -14.15 -15.01 -6.92
CA GLU A 20 -13.03 -14.14 -6.54
C GLU A 20 -13.44 -13.18 -5.41
N ALA A 21 -14.56 -12.48 -5.57
CA ALA A 21 -15.05 -11.54 -4.56
C ALA A 21 -15.34 -12.22 -3.21
N TRP A 22 -15.88 -13.44 -3.22
CA TRP A 22 -16.17 -14.24 -2.03
C TRP A 22 -14.90 -14.71 -1.32
N PHE A 23 -13.89 -15.15 -2.08
CA PHE A 23 -12.61 -15.54 -1.52
C PHE A 23 -11.88 -14.31 -0.96
N GLU A 24 -11.74 -13.24 -1.73
CA GLU A 24 -11.07 -12.02 -1.27
C GLU A 24 -11.69 -11.45 0.01
N THR A 25 -13.02 -11.43 0.13
CA THR A 25 -13.69 -10.77 1.26
C THR A 25 -13.21 -11.28 2.61
N ARG A 26 -12.92 -12.58 2.72
CA ARG A 26 -12.44 -13.19 3.95
C ARG A 26 -11.02 -12.75 4.34
N TRP A 27 -10.13 -12.52 3.36
CA TRP A 27 -8.73 -12.17 3.62
C TRP A 27 -8.41 -10.70 3.37
N ARG A 28 -9.36 -9.86 2.95
CA ARG A 28 -9.15 -8.42 2.71
C ARG A 28 -8.44 -7.71 3.86
N HIS A 29 -8.79 -8.02 5.11
CA HIS A 29 -8.13 -7.42 6.27
C HIS A 29 -6.67 -7.87 6.41
N ALA A 30 -6.39 -9.16 6.23
CA ALA A 30 -5.03 -9.70 6.29
C ALA A 30 -4.17 -9.13 5.15
N LEU A 31 -4.70 -9.09 3.93
CA LEU A 31 -4.02 -8.52 2.76
C LEU A 31 -3.71 -7.03 2.95
N ARG A 32 -4.67 -6.24 3.46
CA ARG A 32 -4.45 -4.82 3.77
C ARG A 32 -3.40 -4.64 4.86
N ARG A 33 -3.40 -5.51 5.89
CA ARG A 33 -2.40 -5.48 6.94
C ARG A 33 -1.02 -5.78 6.37
N GLU A 34 -0.89 -6.80 5.55
CA GLU A 34 0.38 -7.17 4.92
C GLU A 34 0.90 -6.06 4.00
N ALA A 35 0.05 -5.53 3.13
CA ALA A 35 0.40 -4.41 2.26
C ALA A 35 0.93 -3.21 3.07
N ARG A 36 0.30 -2.90 4.21
CA ARG A 36 0.79 -1.85 5.12
C ARG A 36 2.15 -2.19 5.72
N THR A 37 2.34 -3.41 6.22
CA THR A 37 3.64 -3.87 6.75
C THR A 37 4.76 -3.73 5.71
N GLN A 38 4.48 -4.10 4.46
CA GLN A 38 5.43 -3.96 3.34
C GLN A 38 5.74 -2.49 3.06
N GLN A 39 4.73 -1.62 3.05
CA GLN A 39 4.92 -0.17 2.88
C GLN A 39 5.74 0.45 4.04
N ASP A 40 5.48 0.06 5.29
CA ASP A 40 6.24 0.53 6.45
C ASP A 40 7.69 0.05 6.40
N THR A 41 7.92 -1.18 5.93
CA THR A 41 9.27 -1.75 5.74
C THR A 41 10.03 -1.00 4.66
N LEU A 42 9.41 -0.76 3.51
CA LEU A 42 9.99 0.05 2.43
C LEU A 42 10.36 1.44 2.95
N ARG A 43 9.47 2.07 3.71
CA ARG A 43 9.69 3.39 4.31
C ARG A 43 10.87 3.39 5.28
N ALA A 44 11.03 2.35 6.09
CA ALA A 44 12.18 2.23 6.97
C ALA A 44 13.50 2.08 6.20
N LEU A 45 13.51 1.33 5.09
CA LEU A 45 14.68 1.17 4.23
C LEU A 45 15.09 2.49 3.57
N LEU A 46 14.12 3.24 3.04
CA LEU A 46 14.37 4.53 2.39
C LEU A 46 14.76 5.65 3.38
N LEU A 47 14.56 5.44 4.68
CA LEU A 47 14.90 6.39 5.74
C LEU A 47 16.08 5.92 6.59
N LEU A 48 16.84 4.91 6.15
CA LEU A 48 18.00 4.39 6.88
C LEU A 48 19.02 5.48 7.23
N GLU A 49 19.25 6.43 6.33
CA GLU A 49 20.19 7.54 6.55
C GLU A 49 19.74 8.42 7.73
N THR A 50 18.44 8.64 7.89
CA THR A 50 17.89 9.37 9.06
C THR A 50 18.05 8.62 10.37
N LEU A 51 18.24 7.29 10.30
CA LEU A 51 18.54 6.41 11.43
C LEU A 51 20.06 6.27 11.66
N GLY A 52 20.89 6.95 10.87
CA GLY A 52 22.35 6.88 10.93
C GLY A 52 22.95 5.62 10.30
N VAL A 53 22.20 4.94 9.42
CA VAL A 53 22.65 3.78 8.66
C VAL A 53 22.80 4.17 7.20
N ASP A 54 23.96 3.92 6.62
CA ASP A 54 24.20 4.20 5.20
C ASP A 54 23.28 3.34 4.31
N ASP A 55 22.57 3.99 3.39
CA ASP A 55 21.72 3.31 2.41
C ASP A 55 22.48 3.16 1.07
N PRO A 56 22.80 1.92 0.64
CA PRO A 56 23.55 1.67 -0.59
C PRO A 56 22.78 2.03 -1.87
N VAL A 57 21.46 2.26 -1.79
CA VAL A 57 20.58 2.59 -2.93
C VAL A 57 19.86 3.93 -2.74
N ALA A 58 20.39 4.80 -1.87
CA ALA A 58 19.78 6.10 -1.58
C ALA A 58 19.56 6.92 -2.85
N TYR A 59 20.57 6.97 -3.73
CA TYR A 59 20.52 7.79 -4.95
C TYR A 59 19.46 7.30 -5.94
N GLU A 60 19.36 5.99 -6.11
CA GLU A 60 18.43 5.32 -7.02
C GLU A 60 16.98 5.44 -6.55
N THR A 61 16.77 5.67 -5.26
CA THR A 61 15.45 5.72 -4.63
C THR A 61 15.00 7.13 -4.26
N LEU A 62 15.79 8.17 -4.56
CA LEU A 62 15.46 9.57 -4.35
C LEU A 62 14.09 9.95 -4.96
N ASP A 63 13.74 9.40 -6.11
CA ASP A 63 12.47 9.64 -6.81
C ASP A 63 11.24 9.16 -6.03
N LEU A 64 11.42 8.26 -5.05
CA LEU A 64 10.35 7.72 -4.22
C LEU A 64 10.02 8.62 -3.03
N ILE A 65 10.96 9.48 -2.60
CA ILE A 65 10.80 10.36 -1.43
C ILE A 65 9.54 11.25 -1.53
N PRO A 66 9.21 11.90 -2.66
CA PRO A 66 8.03 12.75 -2.76
C PRO A 66 6.72 12.02 -2.46
N TYR A 67 6.59 10.76 -2.91
CA TYR A 67 5.41 9.94 -2.65
C TYR A 67 5.28 9.56 -1.18
N MET A 68 6.42 9.33 -0.51
CA MET A 68 6.43 9.05 0.92
C MET A 68 6.01 10.27 1.73
N VAL A 69 6.51 11.46 1.38
CA VAL A 69 6.19 12.71 2.08
C VAL A 69 4.70 13.02 2.00
N ALA A 70 4.06 12.76 0.86
CA ALA A 70 2.61 12.96 0.68
C ALA A 70 1.76 12.21 1.73
N ASP A 71 2.17 10.97 2.06
CA ASP A 71 1.45 10.11 3.01
C ASP A 71 2.07 10.12 4.42
N LEU A 72 3.04 11.00 4.69
CA LEU A 72 3.74 11.06 5.97
C LEU A 72 2.77 11.31 7.13
N HIS A 73 1.81 12.23 6.95
CA HIS A 73 0.83 12.62 7.97
C HIS A 73 0.05 11.41 8.49
N GLU A 74 -0.58 10.66 7.58
CA GLU A 74 -1.37 9.49 7.93
C GLU A 74 -0.50 8.41 8.58
N TRP A 75 0.73 8.24 8.09
CA TRP A 75 1.66 7.26 8.62
C TRP A 75 2.09 7.56 10.05
N HIS A 76 2.55 8.77 10.38
CA HIS A 76 3.05 9.06 11.75
C HIS A 76 1.94 9.00 12.80
N LEU A 77 0.72 9.41 12.43
CA LEU A 77 -0.46 9.24 13.27
C LEU A 77 -0.75 7.77 13.57
N ARG A 78 -0.67 6.87 12.57
CA ARG A 78 -0.81 5.42 12.79
C ARG A 78 0.28 4.85 13.69
N MET A 79 1.49 5.39 13.63
CA MET A 79 2.59 4.99 14.51
C MET A 79 2.41 5.49 15.96
N GLY A 80 1.32 6.19 16.27
CA GLY A 80 0.98 6.67 17.60
C GLY A 80 1.74 7.93 18.01
N ARG A 81 2.42 8.59 17.06
CA ARG A 81 3.10 9.88 17.28
C ARG A 81 2.07 10.97 17.08
N ARG A 82 1.80 11.75 18.14
CA ARG A 82 0.87 12.90 18.07
C ARG A 82 1.48 14.09 17.35
N GLU A 83 2.81 14.21 17.44
CA GLU A 83 3.61 15.27 16.85
C GLU A 83 4.85 14.64 16.21
N PHE A 84 5.27 15.19 15.09
CA PHE A 84 6.44 14.74 14.34
C PHE A 84 7.40 15.92 14.13
N GLY A 85 8.57 15.87 14.76
CA GLY A 85 9.58 16.94 14.66
C GLY A 85 9.36 18.07 15.67
N GLU A 86 9.68 19.30 15.26
CA GLU A 86 9.57 20.51 16.08
C GLU A 86 8.21 21.22 15.91
N PRO A 87 7.76 22.04 16.87
CA PRO A 87 6.54 22.82 16.73
C PRO A 87 6.62 23.75 15.50
N GLY A 88 5.83 23.48 14.46
CA GLY A 88 5.74 24.31 13.25
C GLY A 88 6.26 23.67 11.96
N VAL A 89 6.92 22.50 12.02
CA VAL A 89 7.08 21.64 10.84
C VAL A 89 5.80 20.80 10.67
N CYS A 90 5.34 20.74 9.42
CA CYS A 90 4.01 20.28 9.05
C CYS A 90 3.59 18.95 9.71
N CYS A 91 2.40 18.98 10.31
CA CYS A 91 1.45 17.87 10.23
C CYS A 91 1.08 17.65 8.76
#